data_AF-A0A9X8VIF5-F1
#
_entry.id   AF-A0A9X8VIF5-F1
#
_cell.length_a   1.000
_cell.length_b   1.000
_cell.length_c   1.000
_cell.angle_alpha   90.00
_cell.angle_beta   90.00
_cell.angle_gamma   90.00
#
_symmetry.space_group_name_H-M   'P 1'
#
loop_
_entity.id
_entity.type
_entity.pdbx_description
1 polymer ?
#
loop_
_entity_poly.entity_id
_entity_poly.type
_entity_poly.pdbx_seq_one_letter_code
_entity_poly.pdbx_strand_id
1 'polypeptide(L)'
;MEQAVNLWPLIGIAAIVVGFVLRFNPVLVVIAAGIITGLAALMPLDVILEKLGEGFLNTRNLPLILLLPLAVIGLLERHGLKERAQAWIAKIKSATAG
;
A
#
# COMPACT_ATOMS: atom_id res chain seq x y z
N MET A 1 -28.84 -2.05 29.37
CA MET A 1 -27.64 -2.84 29.69
C MET A 1 -26.54 -2.29 28.81
N GLU A 2 -25.61 -1.53 29.38
CA GLU A 2 -24.45 -1.04 28.64
C GLU A 2 -23.67 -2.24 28.10
N GLN A 3 -23.52 -2.31 26.78
CA GLN A 3 -22.60 -3.25 26.16
C GLN A 3 -21.20 -2.84 26.61
N ALA A 4 -20.61 -3.61 27.53
CA ALA A 4 -19.23 -3.39 27.94
C ALA A 4 -18.34 -3.41 26.68
N VAL A 5 -17.65 -2.31 26.41
CA VAL A 5 -16.79 -2.18 25.24
C VAL A 5 -15.62 -3.16 25.38
N ASN A 6 -15.53 -4.11 24.45
CA ASN A 6 -14.41 -5.06 24.42
C ASN A 6 -13.15 -4.35 23.90
N LEU A 7 -12.16 -4.12 24.78
CA LEU A 7 -10.90 -3.44 24.44
C LEU A 7 -9.76 -4.39 24.03
N TRP A 8 -9.94 -5.71 24.14
CA TRP A 8 -8.93 -6.69 23.74
C TRP A 8 -8.43 -6.55 22.29
N PRO A 9 -9.28 -6.17 21.30
CA PRO A 9 -8.83 -5.94 19.93
C PRO A 9 -7.71 -4.89 19.80
N LEU A 10 -7.57 -3.96 20.76
CA LEU A 10 -6.54 -2.92 20.71
C LEU A 10 -5.11 -3.48 20.88
N ILE A 11 -4.94 -4.73 21.31
CA ILE A 11 -3.62 -5.38 21.41
C ILE A 11 -2.92 -5.39 20.03
N GLY A 12 -3.67 -5.46 18.93
CA GLY A 12 -3.08 -5.35 17.58
C GLY A 12 -2.36 -4.01 17.36
N ILE A 13 -2.83 -2.91 17.94
CA ILE A 13 -2.17 -1.60 17.85
C ILE A 13 -0.81 -1.64 18.55
N ALA A 14 -0.74 -2.26 19.74
CA ALA A 14 0.53 -2.45 20.44
C ALA A 14 1.52 -3.26 19.59
N ALA A 15 1.05 -4.30 18.88
CA ALA A 15 1.87 -5.07 17.95
C ALA A 15 2.41 -4.22 16.79
N ILE A 16 1.61 -3.29 16.24
CA ILE A 16 2.05 -2.34 15.21
C ILE A 16 3.18 -1.44 15.74
N VAL A 17 2.97 -0.85 16.93
CA VAL A 17 3.94 0.05 17.55
C VAL A 17 5.27 -0.68 17.76
N VAL A 18 5.24 -1.87 18.36
CA VAL A 18 6.44 -2.69 18.57
C VAL A 18 7.11 -3.05 17.24
N GLY A 19 6.35 -3.49 16.24
CA GLY A 19 6.88 -3.86 14.94
C GLY A 19 7.59 -2.72 14.21
N PHE A 20 7.04 -1.51 14.27
CA PHE A 20 7.67 -0.33 13.66
C PHE A 20 8.87 0.20 14.46
N VAL A 21 8.82 0.16 15.79
CA VAL A 21 9.99 0.50 16.63
C VAL A 21 11.17 -0.42 16.30
N LEU A 22 10.90 -1.71 16.08
CA LEU A 22 11.90 -2.70 15.67
C LEU A 22 12.27 -2.63 14.17
N ARG A 23 11.66 -1.71 13.41
CA ARG A 23 11.90 -1.51 11.96
C ARG A 23 11.67 -2.76 11.11
N PHE A 24 10.71 -3.60 11.50
CA PHE A 24 10.32 -4.75 10.68
C PHE A 24 9.59 -4.32 9.41
N ASN A 25 9.54 -5.23 8.43
CA ASN A 25 8.86 -4.99 7.16
C ASN A 25 7.39 -4.58 7.44
N PRO A 26 6.95 -3.38 6.99
CA PRO A 26 5.62 -2.87 7.26
C PRO A 26 4.48 -3.81 6.88
N VAL A 27 4.64 -4.55 5.79
CA VAL A 27 3.62 -5.50 5.32
C VAL A 27 3.43 -6.63 6.34
N LEU A 28 4.54 -7.19 6.86
CA LEU A 28 4.48 -8.25 7.87
C LEU A 28 3.87 -7.75 9.18
N VAL A 29 4.25 -6.55 9.61
CA VAL A 29 3.75 -5.93 10.84
C VAL A 29 2.23 -5.75 10.78
N VAL A 30 1.72 -5.21 9.67
CA VAL A 30 0.29 -4.97 9.48
C VAL A 30 -0.50 -6.28 9.42
N ILE A 31 0.01 -7.31 8.71
CA ILE A 31 -0.66 -8.62 8.64
C ILE A 31 -0.73 -9.26 10.03
N ALA A 32 0.38 -9.29 10.76
CA ALA A 32 0.43 -9.87 12.11
C ALA A 32 -0.51 -9.13 13.06
N ALA A 33 -0.54 -7.80 13.02
CA ALA A 33 -1.44 -6.99 13.83
C ALA A 33 -2.92 -7.23 13.50
N GLY A 34 -3.25 -7.40 12.21
CA GLY A 34 -4.61 -7.75 11.77
C GLY A 34 -5.05 -9.10 12.32
N ILE A 35 -4.18 -10.10 12.28
CA ILE A 35 -4.44 -11.43 12.86
C ILE A 35 -4.64 -11.32 14.39
N ILE A 36 -3.74 -10.63 15.09
CA ILE A 36 -3.83 -10.44 16.55
C ILE A 36 -5.15 -9.76 16.92
N THR A 37 -5.54 -8.71 16.19
CA THR A 37 -6.81 -7.99 16.39
C THR A 37 -8.02 -8.91 16.19
N GLY A 38 -8.03 -9.67 15.08
CA GLY A 38 -9.12 -10.59 14.76
C GLY A 38 -9.28 -11.69 15.80
N LEU A 39 -8.17 -12.29 16.24
CA LEU A 39 -8.19 -13.31 17.29
C LEU A 39 -8.64 -12.73 18.64
N ALA A 40 -8.17 -11.53 19.00
CA ALA A 40 -8.58 -10.85 20.23
C ALA A 40 -10.07 -10.40 20.21
N ALA A 41 -10.65 -10.24 19.02
CA ALA A 41 -12.07 -10.00 18.81
C ALA A 41 -12.92 -11.28 18.76
N LEU A 42 -12.31 -12.46 18.96
CA LEU A 42 -12.97 -13.77 18.84
C LEU A 42 -13.63 -13.99 17.46
N MET A 43 -13.05 -13.41 16.41
CA MET A 43 -13.51 -13.64 15.04
C MET A 43 -13.06 -15.02 14.56
N PRO A 44 -13.90 -15.74 13.81
CA PRO A 44 -13.49 -16.99 13.19
C PRO A 44 -12.48 -16.72 12.06
N LEU A 45 -11.62 -17.71 11.78
CA LEU A 45 -10.44 -17.53 10.93
C LEU A 45 -10.81 -17.17 9.48
N ASP A 46 -11.90 -17.73 8.97
CA ASP A 46 -12.47 -17.41 7.66
C ASP A 46 -12.82 -15.93 7.52
N VAL A 47 -13.46 -15.34 8.54
CA VAL A 47 -13.82 -13.91 8.57
C VAL A 47 -12.56 -13.04 8.64
N ILE A 48 -11.54 -13.44 9.39
CA ILE A 48 -10.27 -12.70 9.45
C ILE A 48 -9.61 -12.67 8.06
N LEU A 49 -9.54 -13.82 7.38
CA LEU A 49 -8.95 -13.92 6.04
C LEU A 49 -9.78 -13.15 5.01
N GLU A 50 -11.11 -13.21 5.09
CA GLU A 50 -12.02 -12.44 4.25
C GLU A 50 -11.77 -10.94 4.42
N LYS A 51 -11.69 -10.42 5.65
CA LYS A 51 -11.47 -9.00 5.91
C LYS A 51 -10.09 -8.51 5.49
N LEU A 52 -9.05 -9.33 5.68
CA LEU A 52 -7.71 -9.03 5.16
C LEU A 52 -7.72 -8.96 3.62
N GLY A 53 -8.40 -9.91 2.97
CA GLY A 53 -8.55 -9.94 1.51
C GLY A 53 -9.35 -8.76 0.98
N GLU A 54 -10.48 -8.44 1.61
CA GLU A 54 -11.34 -7.29 1.28
C GLU A 54 -10.54 -5.99 1.38
N GLY A 55 -9.80 -5.80 2.48
CA GLY A 55 -8.93 -4.63 2.68
C GLY A 55 -7.90 -4.49 1.56
N PHE A 56 -7.23 -5.58 1.18
CA PHE A 56 -6.26 -5.59 0.08
C PHE A 56 -6.91 -5.27 -1.27
N LEU A 57 -8.06 -5.87 -1.58
CA LEU A 57 -8.78 -5.61 -2.83
C LEU A 57 -9.26 -4.17 -2.93
N ASN A 58 -9.74 -3.59 -1.82
CA ASN A 58 -10.21 -2.20 -1.75
C ASN A 58 -9.08 -1.19 -1.96
N THR A 59 -7.84 -1.51 -1.54
CA THR A 59 -6.66 -0.66 -1.76
C THR A 59 -5.87 -1.01 -3.02
N ARG A 60 -6.25 -2.06 -3.77
CA ARG A 60 -5.54 -2.53 -4.98
C ARG A 60 -5.41 -1.47 -6.07
N ASN A 61 -6.33 -0.50 -6.12
CA ASN A 61 -6.27 0.58 -7.10
C ASN A 61 -4.97 1.39 -7.01
N LEU A 62 -4.43 1.62 -5.81
CA LEU A 62 -3.17 2.36 -5.62
C LEU A 62 -1.98 1.64 -6.28
N PRO A 63 -1.67 0.37 -5.96
CA PRO A 63 -0.66 -0.40 -6.67
C PRO A 63 -0.90 -0.46 -8.17
N LEU A 64 -2.14 -0.65 -8.63
CA LEU A 64 -2.43 -0.72 -10.07
C LEU A 64 -2.13 0.61 -10.78
N ILE A 65 -2.53 1.73 -10.19
CA ILE A 65 -2.27 3.08 -10.72
C ILE A 65 -0.78 3.41 -10.71
N LEU A 66 0.01 2.84 -9.79
CA LEU A 66 1.46 3.10 -9.75
C LEU A 66 2.25 2.13 -10.63
N LEU A 67 1.93 0.84 -10.58
CA LEU A 67 2.68 -0.22 -11.25
C LEU A 67 2.38 -0.30 -12.75
N LEU A 68 1.13 -0.10 -13.19
CA LEU A 68 0.81 -0.14 -14.62
C LEU A 68 1.50 0.99 -15.39
N PRO A 69 1.42 2.27 -14.97
CA PRO A 69 2.17 3.33 -15.64
C PRO A 69 3.67 3.10 -15.56
N LEU A 70 4.22 2.59 -14.45
CA LEU A 70 5.65 2.26 -14.38
C LEU A 70 6.05 1.23 -15.45
N ALA A 71 5.24 0.19 -15.66
CA ALA A 71 5.49 -0.79 -16.71
C ALA A 71 5.40 -0.17 -18.12
N VAL A 72 4.39 0.69 -18.35
CA VAL A 72 4.21 1.41 -19.62
C VAL A 72 5.38 2.38 -19.88
N ILE A 73 5.78 3.17 -18.88
CA ILE A 73 6.91 4.08 -18.94
C ILE A 73 8.19 3.30 -19.23
N GLY A 74 8.45 2.20 -18.51
CA GLY A 74 9.62 1.37 -18.74
C GLY A 74 9.68 0.80 -20.17
N LEU A 75 8.53 0.42 -20.73
CA LEU A 75 8.45 -0.02 -22.13
C LEU A 75 8.75 1.12 -23.09
N LEU A 76 8.16 2.30 -22.88
CA LEU A 76 8.33 3.46 -23.76
C LEU A 76 9.76 4.03 -23.69
N GLU A 77 10.35 4.11 -22.51
CA GLU A 77 11.74 4.53 -22.32
C GLU A 77 12.70 3.58 -23.01
N ARG A 78 12.47 2.25 -22.96
CA ARG A 78 13.26 1.28 -23.72
C ARG A 78 13.20 1.50 -25.23
N HIS A 79 12.10 2.06 -25.75
CA HIS A 79 11.94 2.40 -27.17
C HIS A 79 12.36 3.84 -27.51
N GLY A 80 13.05 4.53 -26.59
CA GLY A 80 13.65 5.82 -26.88
C GLY A 80 12.71 7.02 -26.70
N LEU A 81 11.61 6.85 -25.94
CA LEU A 81 10.65 7.93 -25.71
C LEU A 81 11.33 9.18 -25.12
N LYS A 82 12.25 8.97 -24.18
CA LYS A 82 12.98 10.06 -23.51
C LYS A 82 13.86 10.83 -24.49
N GLU A 83 14.61 10.13 -25.32
CA GLU A 83 15.49 10.69 -26.34
C GLU A 83 14.70 11.47 -27.39
N ARG A 84 13.55 10.93 -27.82
CA ARG A 84 12.64 11.59 -28.76
C ARG A 84 12.03 12.86 -28.17
N ALA A 85 11.61 12.82 -26.90
CA ALA A 85 11.07 13.97 -26.19
C ALA A 85 12.12 15.08 -26.03
N GLN A 86 13.35 14.73 -25.62
CA GLN A 86 14.45 15.68 -25.50
C GLN A 86 14.79 16.34 -26.84
N ALA A 87 14.90 15.56 -27.92
CA ALA A 87 15.17 16.09 -29.26
C ALA A 87 14.05 17.02 -29.77
N TRP A 88 12.81 16.80 -29.35
CA TRP A 88 11.68 17.66 -29.70
C TRP A 88 11.70 18.96 -28.88
N ILE A 89 11.91 18.88 -27.58
CA ILE A 89 12.03 20.05 -26.69
C ILE A 89 13.18 20.96 -27.13
N ALA A 90 14.32 20.38 -27.54
CA ALA A 90 15.48 21.14 -28.02
C ALA A 90 15.20 21.99 -29.27
N LYS A 91 14.12 21.71 -30.03
CA LYS A 91 13.71 22.51 -31.20
C LYS A 91 12.89 23.74 -30.82
N ILE A 92 12.43 23.85 -29.57
CA ILE A 92 11.63 24.98 -29.11
C ILE A 92 12.58 26.15 -28.78
N LYS A 93 12.69 27.10 -29.69
CA LYS A 93 13.60 28.26 -29.57
C LYS A 93 13.17 29.30 -28.51
N SER A 94 11.93 29.26 -28.05
CA SER A 94 11.35 30.22 -27.10
C SER A 94 11.15 29.66 -25.69
N ALA A 95 11.64 28.45 -25.41
CA ALA A 95 11.50 27.84 -24.09
C ALA A 95 12.51 28.49 -23.12
N THR A 96 12.00 29.29 -22.19
CA THR A 96 12.76 29.79 -21.04
C THR A 96 12.51 28.88 -19.83
N ALA A 97 13.48 28.71 -18.93
CA ALA A 97 13.33 27.90 -17.71
C ALA A 97 12.47 28.57 -16.62
N GLY A 98 11.54 29.45 -17.02
CA GLY A 98 10.69 30.27 -16.16
C GLY A 98 9.23 29.99 -16.42
#